data_AF-A0A925XH26-F1
#
_entry.id   AF-A0A925XH26-F1
#
_cell.length_a   1.000
_cell.length_b   1.000
_cell.length_c   1.000
_cell.angle_alpha   90.00
_cell.angle_beta   90.00
_cell.angle_gamma   90.00
#
_symmetry.space_group_name_H-M   'P 1'
#
loop_
_entity.id
_entity.type
_entity.pdbx_description
1 polymer ?
#
loop_
_entity_poly.entity_id
_entity_poly.type
_entity_poly.pdbx_seq_one_letter_code
_entity_poly.pdbx_strand_id
1 'polypeptide(L)'
;MQLTCQRASLTNAFQTVAGVVPSRTTKDILKNIKLQVVGGKATLIGNDSEIGIRCDLPEIEADSSGEALLPTARVLSVLRELTDDVVKLEITSDAIWIRCGYSEFRLSAEDPADFPPVATFEDEEYFVVKASVLKQLIHRTIFATDTESTRYALGGVQIELTPERATFAATDSRRLAVV
;
A
#
# COMPACT_ATOMS: atom_id res chain seq x y z
N MET A 1 -20.60 8.49 3.85
CA MET A 1 -20.22 7.06 3.81
C MET A 1 -19.79 6.63 5.20
N GLN A 2 -20.29 5.52 5.70
CA GLN A 2 -19.86 4.90 6.95
C GLN A 2 -19.29 3.51 6.67
N LEU A 3 -18.16 3.20 7.31
CA LEU A 3 -17.48 1.92 7.23
C LEU A 3 -17.12 1.45 8.64
N THR A 4 -17.42 0.20 8.96
CA THR A 4 -17.05 -0.47 10.21
C THR A 4 -16.12 -1.64 9.89
N CYS A 5 -15.04 -1.79 10.65
CA CYS A 5 -14.08 -2.88 10.47
C CYS A 5 -13.30 -3.19 11.76
N GLN A 6 -12.57 -4.30 11.75
CA GLN A 6 -11.65 -4.65 12.82
C GLN A 6 -10.41 -3.74 12.80
N ARG A 7 -10.06 -3.18 13.96
CA ARG A 7 -8.89 -2.31 14.18
C ARG A 7 -7.60 -2.99 13.73
N ALA A 8 -7.43 -4.26 14.05
CA ALA A 8 -6.25 -5.03 13.68
C ALA A 8 -6.11 -5.14 12.15
N SER A 9 -7.20 -5.47 11.45
CA SER A 9 -7.24 -5.55 9.98
C SER A 9 -6.93 -4.20 9.35
N LEU A 10 -7.57 -3.13 9.83
CA LEU A 10 -7.34 -1.77 9.34
C LEU A 10 -5.89 -1.34 9.56
N THR A 11 -5.32 -1.62 10.74
CA THR A 11 -3.94 -1.27 11.08
C THR A 11 -2.94 -1.99 10.18
N ASN A 12 -3.10 -3.30 9.99
CA ASN A 12 -2.20 -4.09 9.14
C ASN A 12 -2.26 -3.64 7.68
N ALA A 13 -3.45 -3.38 7.15
CA ALA A 13 -3.64 -2.89 5.79
C ALA A 13 -3.03 -1.49 5.62
N PHE A 14 -3.28 -0.57 6.55
CA PHE A 14 -2.67 0.76 6.56
C PHE A 14 -1.15 0.72 6.61
N GLN A 15 -0.56 -0.12 7.47
CA GLN A 15 0.90 -0.25 7.57
C GLN A 15 1.51 -0.78 6.28
N THR A 16 0.85 -1.75 5.63
CA THR A 16 1.30 -2.31 4.35
C THR A 16 1.31 -1.23 3.27
N VAL A 17 0.21 -0.50 3.12
CA VAL A 17 0.07 0.55 2.10
C VAL A 17 0.95 1.75 2.41
N ALA A 18 1.12 2.11 3.68
CA ALA A 18 2.00 3.21 4.11
C ALA A 18 3.47 2.99 3.73
N GLY A 19 3.90 1.75 3.44
CA GLY A 19 5.26 1.45 2.99
C GLY A 19 5.67 2.12 1.68
N VAL A 20 4.70 2.54 0.84
CA VAL A 20 4.95 3.28 -0.41
C VAL A 20 4.46 4.72 -0.35
N VAL A 21 3.98 5.18 0.81
CA VAL A 21 3.53 6.57 0.97
C VAL A 21 4.74 7.44 1.34
N PRO A 22 5.08 8.45 0.53
CA PRO A 22 6.25 9.29 0.80
C PRO A 22 6.02 10.17 2.03
N SER A 23 6.93 10.08 3.00
CA SER A 23 6.92 10.96 4.19
C SER A 23 7.27 12.42 3.85
N ARG A 24 8.01 12.64 2.76
CA ARG A 24 8.40 13.96 2.22
C ARG A 24 8.16 13.97 0.71
N THR A 25 7.36 14.92 0.25
CA THR A 25 7.03 15.12 -1.17
C THR A 25 6.52 16.54 -1.36
N THR A 26 6.64 17.07 -2.57
CA THR A 26 6.05 18.36 -2.98
C THR A 26 4.56 18.24 -3.32
N LYS A 27 4.05 17.01 -3.50
CA LYS A 27 2.64 16.72 -3.76
C LYS A 27 1.99 16.20 -2.48
N ASP A 28 1.42 17.08 -1.67
CA ASP A 28 0.85 16.71 -0.37
C ASP A 28 -0.26 15.65 -0.46
N ILE A 29 -1.00 15.61 -1.57
CA ILE A 29 -2.03 14.59 -1.83
C ILE A 29 -1.47 13.15 -1.77
N LEU A 30 -0.19 12.95 -2.09
CA LEU A 30 0.48 11.65 -2.02
C LEU A 30 0.82 11.22 -0.60
N LYS A 31 0.69 12.09 0.40
CA LYS A 31 0.83 11.73 1.83
C LYS A 31 -0.41 11.02 2.36
N ASN A 32 -1.46 10.93 1.55
CA ASN A 32 -2.72 10.28 1.88
C ASN A 32 -2.77 8.84 1.34
N ILE A 33 -3.54 7.99 2.00
CA ILE A 33 -3.98 6.70 1.45
C ILE A 33 -5.41 6.89 0.95
N LYS A 34 -5.67 6.48 -0.28
CA LYS A 34 -7.02 6.48 -0.84
C LYS A 34 -7.76 5.23 -0.36
N LEU A 35 -8.90 5.43 0.30
CA LEU A 35 -9.89 4.39 0.57
C LEU A 35 -10.92 4.39 -0.54
N GLN A 36 -11.15 3.25 -1.15
CA GLN A 36 -12.21 3.02 -2.13
C GLN A 36 -13.15 1.94 -1.61
N VAL A 37 -14.45 2.22 -1.57
CA VAL A 37 -15.49 1.26 -1.17
C VAL A 37 -16.43 1.04 -2.34
N VAL A 38 -16.49 -0.19 -2.85
CA VAL A 38 -17.35 -0.57 -3.97
C VAL A 38 -17.94 -1.95 -3.70
N GLY A 39 -19.28 -2.04 -3.73
CA GLY A 39 -19.98 -3.33 -3.62
C GLY A 39 -19.71 -4.07 -2.31
N GLY A 40 -19.58 -3.35 -1.19
CA GLY A 40 -19.28 -3.92 0.12
C GLY A 40 -17.83 -4.38 0.30
N LYS A 41 -16.93 -4.01 -0.61
CA LYS A 41 -15.48 -4.24 -0.49
C LYS A 41 -14.76 -2.92 -0.33
N ALA A 42 -13.78 -2.90 0.56
CA ALA A 42 -12.93 -1.74 0.77
C ALA A 42 -11.50 -2.05 0.32
N THR A 43 -10.90 -1.14 -0.42
CA THR A 43 -9.51 -1.23 -0.89
C THR A 43 -8.77 0.04 -0.49
N LEU A 44 -7.60 -0.13 0.13
CA LEU A 44 -6.67 0.94 0.44
C LEU A 44 -5.61 1.03 -0.64
N ILE A 45 -5.31 2.24 -1.09
CA ILE A 45 -4.43 2.52 -2.21
C ILE A 45 -3.42 3.59 -1.82
N GLY A 46 -2.14 3.29 -1.97
CA GLY A 46 -1.01 4.20 -1.73
C GLY A 46 -0.09 4.21 -2.94
N ASN A 47 0.55 5.36 -3.19
CA ASN A 47 1.39 5.57 -4.36
C ASN A 47 2.39 6.70 -4.09
N ASP A 48 3.64 6.58 -4.57
CA ASP A 48 4.63 7.67 -4.60
C ASP A 48 4.87 8.27 -6.02
N SER A 49 4.11 7.82 -7.01
CA SER A 49 4.23 8.06 -8.47
C SER A 49 5.13 7.07 -9.21
N GLU A 50 5.88 6.21 -8.52
CA GLU A 50 6.70 5.15 -9.11
C GLU A 50 6.20 3.76 -8.70
N ILE A 51 5.83 3.60 -7.43
CA ILE A 51 5.36 2.35 -6.84
C ILE A 51 3.99 2.57 -6.21
N GLY A 52 3.06 1.67 -6.51
CA GLY A 52 1.72 1.66 -5.92
C GLY A 52 1.43 0.35 -5.18
N ILE A 53 0.72 0.44 -4.06
CA ILE A 53 0.16 -0.72 -3.35
C ILE A 53 -1.36 -0.58 -3.32
N ARG A 54 -2.05 -1.67 -3.65
CA ARG A 54 -3.47 -1.88 -3.34
C ARG A 54 -3.60 -2.98 -2.32
N CYS A 55 -4.38 -2.74 -1.27
CA CYS A 55 -4.61 -3.71 -0.21
C CYS A 55 -6.10 -3.75 0.10
N ASP A 56 -6.72 -4.91 -0.11
CA ASP A 56 -8.11 -5.12 0.26
C ASP A 56 -8.23 -5.26 1.78
N LEU A 57 -9.20 -4.56 2.35
CA LEU A 57 -9.55 -4.62 3.75
C LEU A 57 -10.61 -5.71 3.95
N PRO A 58 -10.29 -6.80 4.65
CA PRO A 58 -11.26 -7.88 4.88
C PRO A 58 -12.32 -7.48 5.92
N GLU A 59 -13.46 -8.18 5.88
CA GLU A 59 -14.50 -8.12 6.93
C GLU A 59 -14.97 -6.71 7.27
N ILE A 60 -15.48 -6.01 6.24
CA ILE A 60 -16.01 -4.65 6.39
C ILE A 60 -17.54 -4.63 6.29
N GLU A 61 -18.15 -3.72 7.03
CA GLU A 61 -19.55 -3.34 6.85
C GLU A 61 -19.59 -1.89 6.37
N ALA A 62 -20.21 -1.63 5.23
CA ALA A 62 -20.34 -0.29 4.68
C ALA A 62 -21.79 0.01 4.28
N ASP A 63 -22.24 1.23 4.56
CA ASP A 63 -23.60 1.68 4.24
C ASP A 63 -23.77 2.12 2.77
N SER A 64 -22.66 2.44 2.11
CA SER A 64 -22.62 3.07 0.80
C SER A 64 -21.25 2.88 0.15
N SER A 65 -21.23 2.89 -1.18
CA SER A 65 -19.99 2.99 -1.96
C SER A 65 -19.48 4.43 -1.95
N GLY A 66 -18.17 4.62 -2.10
CA GLY A 66 -17.56 5.93 -2.14
C GLY A 66 -16.05 5.89 -2.03
N GLU A 67 -15.42 7.06 -2.08
CA GLU A 67 -13.98 7.22 -2.00
C GLU A 67 -13.62 8.28 -0.97
N ALA A 68 -12.44 8.16 -0.37
CA ALA A 68 -11.94 9.10 0.63
C ALA A 68 -10.41 9.11 0.66
N LEU A 69 -9.82 10.24 1.05
CA LEU A 69 -8.39 10.35 1.32
C LEU A 69 -8.13 10.37 2.82
N LEU A 70 -7.30 9.45 3.27
CA LEU A 70 -7.03 9.21 4.67
C LEU A 70 -5.58 9.65 4.96
N PRO A 71 -5.36 10.73 5.75
CA PRO A 71 -4.01 11.23 6.03
C PRO A 71 -3.16 10.21 6.78
N THR A 72 -2.21 9.60 6.08
CA THR A 72 -1.52 8.36 6.50
C THR A 72 -0.89 8.48 7.88
N ALA A 73 -0.09 9.52 8.11
CA ALA A 73 0.60 9.72 9.38
C ALA A 73 -0.37 9.98 10.54
N ARG A 74 -1.48 10.68 10.28
CA ARG A 74 -2.49 11.00 11.30
C ARG A 74 -3.29 9.76 11.65
N VAL A 75 -3.79 9.03 10.64
CA VAL A 75 -4.56 7.80 10.84
C VAL A 75 -3.72 6.74 11.54
N LEU A 76 -2.47 6.51 11.14
CA LEU A 76 -1.58 5.58 11.84
C LEU A 76 -1.31 5.99 13.29
N SER A 77 -1.30 7.29 13.60
CA SER A 77 -1.15 7.77 14.97
C SER A 77 -2.41 7.53 15.79
N VAL A 78 -3.59 7.80 15.22
CA VAL A 78 -4.88 7.46 15.83
C VAL A 78 -4.98 5.96 16.10
N LEU A 79 -4.73 5.10 15.10
CA LEU A 79 -4.83 3.65 15.23
C LEU A 79 -3.91 3.06 16.32
N ARG A 80 -2.78 3.72 16.60
CA ARG A 80 -1.86 3.36 17.69
C ARG A 80 -2.42 3.69 19.08
N GLU A 81 -3.30 4.67 19.19
CA GLU A 81 -3.93 5.10 20.45
C GLU A 81 -5.25 4.36 20.73
N LEU A 82 -5.88 3.78 19.72
CA LEU A 82 -7.13 3.04 19.87
C LEU A 82 -6.92 1.74 20.65
N THR A 83 -7.77 1.51 21.65
CA THR A 83 -7.73 0.34 22.54
C THR A 83 -8.77 -0.71 22.21
N ASP A 84 -9.92 -0.32 21.67
CA ASP A 84 -11.00 -1.24 21.31
C ASP A 84 -10.78 -1.90 19.94
N ASP A 85 -11.53 -2.96 19.67
CA ASP A 85 -11.32 -3.80 18.48
C ASP A 85 -12.09 -3.33 17.25
N VAL A 86 -13.19 -2.59 17.42
CA VAL A 86 -14.04 -2.17 16.30
C VAL A 86 -13.84 -0.69 16.00
N VAL A 87 -13.47 -0.37 14.77
CA VAL A 87 -13.30 0.99 14.27
C VAL A 87 -14.45 1.34 13.33
N LYS A 88 -15.09 2.47 13.59
CA LYS A 88 -16.08 3.08 12.71
C LYS A 88 -15.49 4.34 12.07
N LEU A 89 -15.41 4.33 10.75
CA LEU A 89 -15.10 5.48 9.92
C LEU A 89 -16.41 6.11 9.45
N GLU A 90 -16.58 7.40 9.67
CA GLU A 90 -17.64 8.19 9.05
C GLU A 90 -17.02 9.31 8.24
N ILE A 91 -17.30 9.29 6.94
CA ILE A 91 -16.68 10.15 5.95
C ILE A 91 -17.76 11.04 5.34
N THR A 92 -17.53 12.34 5.48
CA THR A 92 -18.29 13.43 4.86
C THR A 92 -17.39 14.17 3.86
N SER A 93 -17.92 15.17 3.17
CA SER A 93 -17.13 16.00 2.25
C SER A 93 -16.08 16.87 2.95
N ASP A 94 -16.26 17.17 4.23
CA ASP A 94 -15.39 18.06 5.01
C ASP A 94 -14.54 17.32 6.05
N ALA A 95 -14.96 16.14 6.51
CA ALA A 95 -14.36 15.48 7.65
C ALA A 95 -14.34 13.96 7.55
N ILE A 96 -13.33 13.38 8.19
CA ILE A 96 -13.22 11.95 8.46
C ILE A 96 -13.25 11.77 9.97
N TRP A 97 -14.28 11.09 10.45
CA TRP A 97 -14.44 10.73 11.84
C TRP A 97 -13.97 9.29 12.05
N ILE A 98 -13.08 9.09 13.02
CA ILE A 98 -12.60 7.78 13.44
C ILE A 98 -13.09 7.55 14.86
N ARG A 99 -13.95 6.56 15.04
CA ARG A 99 -14.55 6.21 16.34
C ARG A 99 -14.23 4.79 16.73
N CYS A 100 -13.93 4.57 18.00
CA CYS A 100 -13.60 3.26 18.54
C CYS A 100 -13.87 3.29 20.05
N GLY A 101 -14.88 2.52 20.48
CA GLY A 101 -15.40 2.60 21.86
C GLY A 101 -15.80 4.02 22.24
N TYR A 102 -15.12 4.57 23.26
CA TYR A 102 -15.34 5.94 23.76
C TYR A 102 -14.45 7.00 23.08
N SER A 103 -13.53 6.58 22.22
CA SER A 103 -12.59 7.48 21.54
C SER A 103 -13.19 8.00 20.23
N GLU A 104 -13.04 9.30 20.00
CA GLU A 104 -13.47 9.98 18.76
C GLU A 104 -12.37 10.93 18.28
N PHE A 105 -12.01 10.80 17.00
CA PHE A 105 -11.05 11.67 16.33
C PHE A 105 -11.69 12.25 15.07
N ARG A 106 -11.42 13.53 14.81
CA ARG A 106 -11.83 14.22 13.58
C ARG A 106 -10.59 14.64 12.78
N LEU A 107 -10.54 14.26 11.52
CA LEU A 107 -9.54 14.70 10.54
C LEU A 107 -10.26 15.49 9.43
N SER A 108 -9.54 16.40 8.78
CA SER A 108 -10.05 17.08 7.59
C SER A 108 -10.09 16.11 6.41
N ALA A 109 -11.15 16.20 5.59
CA ALA A 109 -11.23 15.49 4.32
C ALA A 109 -10.63 16.35 3.18
N GLU A 110 -10.07 15.66 2.19
CA GLU A 110 -9.62 16.23 0.91
C GLU A 110 -10.38 15.54 -0.22
N ASP A 111 -10.43 16.16 -1.40
CA ASP A 111 -11.15 15.60 -2.56
C ASP A 111 -10.41 14.36 -3.10
N PRO A 112 -11.03 13.17 -3.07
CA PRO A 112 -10.42 11.95 -3.62
C PRO A 112 -10.22 11.97 -5.14
N ALA A 113 -10.82 12.92 -5.87
CA ALA A 113 -10.61 13.12 -7.30
C ALA A 113 -9.20 13.65 -7.63
N ASP A 114 -8.55 14.34 -6.68
CA ASP A 114 -7.20 14.88 -6.87
C ASP A 114 -6.09 13.82 -6.70
N PHE A 115 -6.45 12.64 -6.19
CA PHE A 115 -5.50 11.55 -6.00
C PHE A 115 -5.15 10.90 -7.35
N PRO A 116 -3.86 10.72 -7.67
CA PRO A 116 -3.49 10.23 -8.99
C PRO A 116 -4.00 8.81 -9.22
N PRO A 117 -4.40 8.48 -10.46
CA PRO A 117 -4.79 7.14 -10.79
C PRO A 117 -3.60 6.20 -10.57
N VAL A 118 -3.88 5.04 -9.98
CA VAL A 118 -2.91 3.94 -9.89
C VAL A 118 -3.20 2.99 -11.04
N ALA A 119 -2.17 2.53 -11.74
CA ALA A 119 -2.33 1.60 -12.85
C ALA A 119 -2.86 0.24 -12.35
N THR A 120 -3.81 -0.35 -13.07
CA THR A 120 -4.28 -1.73 -12.88
C THR A 120 -3.35 -2.69 -13.62
N PHE A 121 -3.27 -3.94 -13.15
CA PHE A 121 -2.61 -5.00 -13.91
C PHE A 121 -3.66 -5.64 -14.81
N GLU A 122 -3.53 -5.42 -16.12
CA GLU A 122 -4.52 -5.85 -17.13
C GLU A 122 -3.97 -6.95 -18.04
N ASP A 123 -2.72 -7.39 -17.83
CA ASP A 123 -2.10 -8.42 -18.65
C ASP A 123 -2.71 -9.81 -18.37
N GLU A 124 -3.02 -10.52 -19.44
CA GLU A 124 -3.54 -11.89 -19.38
C GLU A 124 -2.42 -12.93 -19.22
N GLU A 125 -1.20 -12.58 -19.62
CA GLU A 125 -0.02 -13.43 -19.51
C GLU A 125 0.72 -13.15 -18.19
N TYR A 126 0.70 -14.12 -17.28
CA TYR A 126 1.38 -14.02 -15.99
C TYR A 126 1.99 -15.36 -15.56
N PHE A 127 3.00 -15.27 -14.69
CA PHE A 127 3.58 -16.42 -14.02
C PHE A 127 3.04 -16.53 -12.59
N VAL A 128 2.73 -17.75 -12.15
CA VAL A 128 2.33 -18.02 -10.77
C VAL A 128 3.53 -18.60 -10.02
N VAL A 129 3.98 -17.87 -9.00
CA VAL A 129 5.13 -18.26 -8.17
C VAL A 129 4.71 -18.30 -6.70
N LYS A 130 5.21 -19.30 -5.95
CA LYS A 130 5.01 -19.36 -4.49
C LYS A 130 5.66 -18.13 -3.85
N ALA A 131 4.90 -17.40 -3.03
CA ALA A 131 5.39 -16.18 -2.36
C ALA A 131 6.68 -16.42 -1.54
N SER A 132 6.79 -17.57 -0.85
CA SER A 132 8.00 -17.94 -0.12
C SER A 132 9.22 -18.12 -1.02
N VAL A 133 9.03 -18.69 -2.21
CA VAL A 133 10.09 -18.86 -3.22
C VAL A 133 10.51 -17.51 -3.77
N LEU A 134 9.55 -16.67 -4.20
CA LEU A 134 9.86 -15.32 -4.70
C LEU A 134 10.64 -14.51 -3.66
N LYS A 135 10.18 -14.52 -2.40
CA LYS A 135 10.89 -13.87 -1.29
C LYS A 135 12.32 -14.39 -1.16
N GLN A 136 12.51 -15.71 -1.21
CA GLN A 136 13.84 -16.32 -1.14
C GLN A 136 14.75 -15.90 -2.30
N LEU A 137 14.24 -15.86 -3.54
CA LEU A 137 14.99 -15.44 -4.72
C LEU A 137 15.45 -13.97 -4.60
N ILE A 138 14.56 -13.08 -4.15
CA ILE A 138 14.88 -11.67 -3.88
C ILE A 138 15.96 -11.58 -2.80
N HIS A 139 15.78 -12.23 -1.65
CA HIS A 139 16.73 -12.17 -0.55
C HIS A 139 18.14 -12.67 -0.93
N ARG A 140 18.23 -13.66 -1.82
CA ARG A 140 19.51 -14.23 -2.27
C ARG A 140 20.23 -13.39 -3.33
N THR A 141 19.59 -12.38 -3.90
CA THR A 141 20.16 -11.60 -5.01
C THR A 141 20.27 -10.12 -4.69
N ILE A 142 19.28 -9.53 -4.00
CA ILE A 142 19.18 -8.08 -3.75
C ILE A 142 20.43 -7.48 -3.09
N PHE A 143 21.15 -8.23 -2.26
CA PHE A 143 22.35 -7.71 -1.57
C PHE A 143 23.50 -7.36 -2.54
N ALA A 144 23.46 -7.89 -3.77
CA ALA A 144 24.47 -7.66 -4.79
C ALA A 144 24.15 -6.48 -5.70
N THR A 145 23.04 -5.75 -5.51
CA THR A 145 22.75 -4.53 -6.27
C THR A 145 23.61 -3.35 -5.82
N ASP A 146 23.72 -2.34 -6.69
CA ASP A 146 24.36 -1.06 -6.40
C ASP A 146 23.34 0.06 -6.59
N THR A 147 22.71 0.48 -5.50
CA THR A 147 21.71 1.55 -5.49
C THR A 147 22.32 2.96 -5.59
N GLU A 148 23.64 3.09 -5.41
CA GLU A 148 24.35 4.38 -5.49
C GLU A 148 25.03 4.58 -6.86
N SER A 149 25.14 3.52 -7.66
CA SER A 149 25.70 3.56 -9.00
C SER A 149 24.93 4.49 -9.93
N THR A 150 25.67 5.27 -10.72
CA THR A 150 25.12 6.07 -11.82
C THR A 150 24.54 5.21 -12.96
N ARG A 151 24.92 3.93 -13.03
CA ARG A 151 24.32 2.94 -13.93
C ARG A 151 23.05 2.39 -13.26
N TYR A 152 21.90 2.97 -13.58
CA TYR A 152 20.60 2.60 -13.01
C TYR A 152 20.27 1.11 -13.10
N ALA A 153 20.75 0.43 -14.15
CA ALA A 153 20.55 -1.00 -14.35
C ALA A 153 21.14 -1.88 -13.22
N LEU A 154 22.09 -1.35 -12.43
CA LEU A 154 22.68 -2.07 -11.29
C LEU A 154 21.91 -1.89 -9.99
N GLY A 155 20.98 -0.93 -9.93
CA GLY A 155 20.18 -0.65 -8.73
C GLY A 155 19.08 -1.67 -8.46
N GLY A 156 18.77 -2.54 -9.44
CA GLY A 156 17.70 -3.52 -9.38
C GLY A 156 18.17 -4.96 -9.57
N VAL A 157 17.26 -5.89 -9.33
CA VAL A 157 17.45 -7.32 -9.63
C VAL A 157 16.86 -7.59 -11.00
N GLN A 158 17.65 -8.14 -11.91
CA GLN A 158 17.16 -8.65 -13.18
C GLN A 158 16.36 -9.93 -12.92
N ILE A 159 15.17 -10.02 -13.53
CA ILE A 159 14.28 -11.18 -13.44
C ILE A 159 14.07 -11.71 -14.87
N GLU A 160 14.40 -12.98 -15.09
CA GLU A 160 14.08 -13.71 -16.31
C GLU A 160 13.15 -14.87 -15.94
N LEU A 161 11.94 -14.90 -16.52
CA LEU A 161 10.95 -15.94 -16.29
C LEU A 161 10.72 -16.73 -17.58
N THR A 162 10.77 -18.05 -17.48
CA THR A 162 10.30 -18.98 -18.51
C THR A 162 9.30 -19.96 -17.87
N PRO A 163 8.56 -20.76 -18.67
CA PRO A 163 7.65 -21.77 -18.12
C PRO A 163 8.32 -22.80 -17.18
N GLU A 164 9.64 -22.96 -17.29
CA GLU A 164 10.42 -24.02 -16.62
C GLU A 164 11.34 -23.47 -15.52
N ARG A 165 11.76 -22.20 -15.61
CA ARG A 165 12.72 -21.60 -14.67
C ARG A 165 12.43 -20.13 -14.40
N ALA A 166 12.87 -19.69 -13.23
CA ALA A 166 12.98 -18.29 -12.88
C ALA A 166 14.44 -18.00 -12.50
N THR A 167 15.06 -17.05 -13.18
CA THR A 167 16.44 -16.62 -12.92
C THR A 167 16.42 -15.21 -12.35
N PHE A 168 17.05 -15.02 -11.20
CA PHE A 168 17.24 -13.71 -10.58
C PHE A 168 18.73 -13.38 -10.56
N ALA A 169 19.12 -12.20 -11.05
CA ALA A 169 20.52 -11.79 -11.11
C ALA A 169 20.72 -10.33 -10.65
N ALA A 170 21.77 -10.09 -9.87
CA ALA A 170 22.15 -8.74 -9.42
C ALA A 170 23.67 -8.61 -9.28
N THR A 171 24.20 -7.42 -9.58
CA THR A 171 25.63 -7.14 -9.48
C THR A 171 25.93 -5.66 -9.20
N ASP A 172 27.01 -5.43 -8.45
CA ASP A 172 27.57 -4.11 -8.14
C ASP A 172 28.91 -3.90 -8.87
N SER A 173 29.16 -4.69 -9.92
CA SER A 173 30.42 -4.82 -10.67
C SER A 173 31.63 -5.39 -9.90
N ARG A 174 31.50 -5.70 -8.61
CA ARG A 174 32.53 -6.40 -7.81
C ARG A 174 32.13 -7.83 -7.48
N ARG A 175 30.84 -8.07 -7.29
CA ARG A 175 30.24 -9.38 -7.04
C ARG A 175 28.97 -9.55 -7.86
N LEU A 176 28.63 -10.81 -8.11
CA LEU A 176 27.44 -11.23 -8.83
C LEU A 176 26.73 -12.29 -8.00
N ALA A 177 25.42 -12.13 -7.82
CA ALA A 177 24.55 -13.15 -7.27
C ALA A 177 23.56 -13.58 -8.36
N VAL A 178 23.46 -14.89 -8.61
CA VAL A 178 22.48 -15.49 -9.53
C VAL A 178 21.85 -16.69 -8.86
N VAL A 179 20.52 -16.79 -8.93
CA VAL A 179 19.73 -17.92 -8.43
C VAL A 179 18.69 -18.33 -9.46
#